data_AF-A0A7C3YTV4-F1
#
_entry.id   AF-A0A7C3YTV4-F1
#
_cell.length_a   1.000
_cell.length_b   1.000
_cell.length_c   1.000
_cell.angle_alpha   90.00
_cell.angle_beta   90.00
_cell.angle_gamma   90.00
#
_symmetry.space_group_name_H-M   'P 1'
#
loop_
_entity.id
_entity.type
_entity.pdbx_description
1 polymer ?
#
loop_
_entity_poly.entity_id
_entity_poly.type
_entity_poly.pdbx_seq_one_letter_code
_entity_poly.pdbx_strand_id
1 'polypeptide(L)'
;MTLSEFIREVKAYYDRTDTQVLNKVIDYMKSIDENEYDRMYNELLKTVPPARQVGVAQLHEIATRLNARRTKVFDDRLPTQVVCPACNNKFRYLQGVGRMREDENIYEFCPVCQFPIHDYIVHQEYLSSNKNIYGIYIQNLIAEKRKELEKKRLVS
;
A
#
# COMPACT_ATOMS: atom_id res chain seq x y z
N MET A 1 3.42 -2.53 -22.41
CA MET A 1 2.31 -3.43 -22.02
C MET A 1 1.26 -2.64 -21.29
N THR A 2 -0.01 -2.80 -21.64
CA THR A 2 -1.19 -2.21 -20.96
C THR A 2 -1.56 -3.01 -19.71
N LEU A 3 -2.42 -2.45 -18.84
CA LEU A 3 -2.91 -3.18 -17.65
C LEU A 3 -3.63 -4.48 -18.02
N SER A 4 -4.47 -4.45 -19.04
CA SER A 4 -5.20 -5.63 -19.51
C SER A 4 -4.27 -6.73 -20.03
N GLU A 5 -3.22 -6.35 -20.75
CA GLU A 5 -2.18 -7.28 -21.21
C GLU A 5 -1.42 -7.86 -20.01
N PHE A 6 -0.97 -7.03 -19.07
CA PHE A 6 -0.30 -7.49 -17.86
C PHE A 6 -1.12 -8.54 -17.10
N ILE A 7 -2.41 -8.27 -16.89
CA ILE A 7 -3.31 -9.20 -16.19
C ILE A 7 -3.50 -10.51 -16.94
N ARG A 8 -3.62 -10.45 -18.28
CA ARG A 8 -3.72 -11.64 -19.12
C ARG A 8 -2.46 -12.50 -19.00
N GLU A 9 -1.27 -11.88 -19.11
CA GLU A 9 0.02 -12.58 -19.04
C GLU A 9 0.29 -13.15 -17.64
N VAL A 10 -0.07 -12.43 -16.57
CA VAL A 10 0.03 -12.93 -15.19
C VAL A 10 -0.92 -14.12 -14.97
N LYS A 11 -2.17 -14.02 -15.43
CA LYS A 11 -3.13 -15.12 -15.27
C LYS A 11 -2.72 -16.36 -16.05
N ALA A 12 -2.23 -16.19 -17.29
CA ALA A 12 -1.77 -17.28 -18.13
C ALA A 12 -0.54 -18.00 -17.57
N TYR A 13 0.36 -17.25 -16.92
CA TYR A 13 1.59 -17.81 -16.35
C TYR A 13 1.41 -18.38 -14.92
N TYR A 14 0.47 -17.82 -14.13
CA TYR A 14 0.28 -18.15 -12.72
C TYR A 14 -1.13 -18.69 -12.43
N ASP A 15 -1.31 -20.01 -12.62
CA ASP A 15 -2.57 -20.76 -12.47
C ASP A 15 -3.26 -20.66 -11.09
N ARG A 16 -2.54 -20.25 -10.04
CA ARG A 16 -3.08 -20.15 -8.66
C ARG A 16 -3.50 -18.73 -8.25
N THR A 17 -3.49 -17.78 -9.17
CA THR A 17 -3.88 -16.39 -8.88
C THR A 17 -5.42 -16.27 -8.90
N ASP A 18 -6.03 -16.42 -7.72
CA ASP A 18 -7.47 -16.25 -7.54
C ASP A 18 -7.96 -14.84 -7.93
N THR A 19 -9.24 -14.75 -8.33
CA THR A 19 -9.90 -13.53 -8.79
C THR A 19 -9.87 -12.41 -7.74
N GLN A 20 -9.99 -12.72 -6.45
CA GLN A 20 -9.91 -11.70 -5.40
C GLN A 20 -8.51 -11.09 -5.30
N VAL A 21 -7.47 -11.92 -5.44
CA VAL A 21 -6.08 -11.47 -5.44
C VAL A 21 -5.76 -10.69 -6.71
N LEU A 22 -6.31 -11.13 -7.85
CA LEU A 22 -6.18 -10.44 -9.12
C LEU A 22 -6.75 -9.02 -9.06
N ASN A 23 -7.90 -8.82 -8.43
CA ASN A 23 -8.47 -7.48 -8.24
C ASN A 23 -7.54 -6.56 -7.43
N LYS A 24 -6.89 -7.09 -6.39
CA LYS A 24 -5.90 -6.33 -5.61
C LYS A 24 -4.63 -6.04 -6.40
N VAL A 25 -4.19 -6.98 -7.24
CA VAL A 25 -3.08 -6.75 -8.19
C VAL A 25 -3.45 -5.66 -9.18
N ILE A 26 -4.66 -5.68 -9.75
CA ILE A 26 -5.17 -4.64 -10.66
C ILE A 26 -5.11 -3.27 -10.00
N ASP A 27 -5.65 -3.14 -8.79
CA ASP A 27 -5.68 -1.86 -8.07
C ASP A 27 -4.28 -1.35 -7.72
N TYR A 28 -3.37 -2.25 -7.35
CA TYR A 28 -1.97 -1.90 -7.14
C TYR A 28 -1.30 -1.43 -8.44
N MET A 29 -1.46 -2.17 -9.53
CA MET A 29 -0.81 -1.86 -10.81
C MET A 29 -1.29 -0.54 -11.39
N LYS A 30 -2.56 -0.13 -11.17
CA LYS A 30 -3.04 1.22 -11.54
C LYS A 30 -2.22 2.37 -10.92
N SER A 31 -1.53 2.12 -9.80
CA SER A 31 -0.65 3.10 -9.15
C SER A 31 0.79 3.11 -9.69
N ILE A 32 1.08 2.23 -10.64
CA ILE A 32 2.36 2.13 -11.33
C ILE A 32 2.19 2.71 -12.74
N ASP A 33 3.22 3.42 -13.22
CA ASP A 33 3.25 3.92 -14.59
C ASP A 33 3.23 2.76 -15.59
N GLU A 34 2.37 2.83 -16.61
CA GLU A 34 2.20 1.75 -17.59
C GLU A 34 3.51 1.39 -18.32
N ASN A 35 4.42 2.37 -18.46
CA ASN A 35 5.74 2.13 -19.04
C ASN A 35 6.62 1.18 -18.19
N GLU A 36 6.25 0.94 -16.93
CA GLU A 36 6.96 0.05 -16.01
C GLU A 36 6.41 -1.38 -16.02
N TYR A 37 5.22 -1.62 -16.59
CA TYR A 37 4.55 -2.92 -16.53
C TYR A 37 5.37 -4.05 -17.16
N ASP A 38 5.95 -3.81 -18.35
CA ASP A 38 6.82 -4.79 -19.02
C ASP A 38 8.04 -5.14 -18.16
N ARG A 39 8.64 -4.13 -17.53
CA ARG A 39 9.83 -4.31 -16.70
C ARG A 39 9.49 -5.08 -15.42
N MET A 40 8.36 -4.75 -14.79
CA MET A 40 7.85 -5.45 -13.62
C MET A 40 7.49 -6.90 -13.94
N TYR A 41 6.81 -7.17 -15.05
CA TYR A 41 6.44 -8.52 -15.46
C TYR A 41 7.67 -9.39 -15.70
N ASN A 42 8.65 -8.89 -16.45
CA ASN A 42 9.90 -9.61 -16.70
C ASN A 42 10.66 -9.94 -15.41
N GLU A 43 10.59 -9.07 -14.41
CA GLU A 43 11.25 -9.31 -13.13
C GLU A 43 10.44 -10.27 -12.24
N LEU A 44 9.12 -10.29 -12.37
CA LEU A 44 8.24 -11.27 -11.75
C LEU A 44 8.53 -12.68 -12.26
N LEU A 45 8.73 -12.84 -13.58
CA LEU A 45 9.09 -14.12 -14.21
C LEU A 45 10.42 -14.70 -13.67
N LYS A 46 11.36 -13.84 -13.26
CA LYS A 46 12.66 -14.27 -12.71
C LYS A 46 12.58 -14.65 -11.22
N THR A 47 11.67 -14.02 -10.49
CA THR A 47 11.61 -14.13 -9.02
C THR A 47 10.54 -15.11 -8.53
N VAL A 48 9.47 -15.30 -9.30
CA VAL A 48 8.34 -16.15 -8.92
C VAL A 48 8.20 -17.27 -9.96
N PRO A 49 8.44 -18.54 -9.57
CA PRO A 49 8.27 -19.67 -10.48
C PRO A 49 6.79 -19.87 -10.86
N PRO A 50 6.51 -20.47 -12.03
CA PRO A 50 5.16 -20.71 -12.52
C PRO A 50 4.35 -21.59 -11.54
N ALA A 51 3.02 -21.53 -11.66
CA ALA A 51 2.05 -22.21 -10.78
C ALA A 51 2.07 -21.79 -9.30
N ARG A 52 2.85 -20.77 -8.91
CA ARG A 52 2.69 -20.07 -7.63
C ARG A 52 1.65 -18.94 -7.74
N GLN A 53 1.07 -18.56 -6.61
CA GLN A 53 0.20 -17.40 -6.53
C GLN A 53 1.05 -16.12 -6.53
N VAL A 54 0.65 -15.13 -7.31
CA VAL A 54 1.22 -13.77 -7.29
C VAL A 54 0.30 -12.85 -6.52
N GLY A 55 0.86 -12.05 -5.61
CA GLY A 55 0.13 -11.06 -4.84
C GLY A 55 0.77 -9.68 -4.89
N VAL A 56 0.11 -8.72 -4.24
CA VAL A 56 0.56 -7.32 -4.16
C VAL A 56 1.93 -7.21 -3.49
N ALA A 57 2.26 -8.08 -2.53
CA ALA A 57 3.54 -8.06 -1.83
C ALA A 57 4.73 -8.27 -2.79
N GLN A 58 4.65 -9.28 -3.66
CA GLN A 58 5.72 -9.56 -4.64
C GLN A 58 5.86 -8.41 -5.64
N LEU A 59 4.74 -7.86 -6.11
CA LEU A 59 4.75 -6.71 -7.02
C LEU A 59 5.31 -5.45 -6.35
N HIS A 60 5.03 -5.26 -5.06
CA HIS A 60 5.57 -4.15 -4.28
C HIS A 60 7.09 -4.27 -4.08
N GLU A 61 7.58 -5.46 -3.73
CA GLU A 61 9.02 -5.73 -3.62
C GLU A 61 9.73 -5.50 -4.96
N ILE A 62 9.15 -5.98 -6.07
CA ILE A 62 9.68 -5.76 -7.41
C ILE A 62 9.67 -4.27 -7.77
N ALA A 63 8.55 -3.58 -7.56
CA ALA A 63 8.44 -2.15 -7.86
C ALA A 63 9.47 -1.33 -7.06
N THR A 64 9.64 -1.63 -5.77
CA THR A 64 10.64 -0.98 -4.91
C THR A 64 12.06 -1.27 -5.40
N ARG A 65 12.37 -2.54 -5.71
CA ARG A 65 13.70 -2.93 -6.19
C ARG A 65 14.05 -2.35 -7.56
N LEU A 66 13.07 -2.23 -8.46
CA LEU A 66 13.24 -1.61 -9.76
C LEU A 66 13.21 -0.08 -9.72
N ASN A 67 12.91 0.51 -8.55
CA ASN A 67 12.56 1.92 -8.42
C ASN A 67 11.52 2.34 -9.47
N ALA A 68 10.47 1.51 -9.62
CA ALA A 68 9.45 1.67 -10.63
C ALA A 68 8.72 3.00 -10.43
N ARG A 69 8.58 3.75 -11.52
CA ARG A 69 7.84 5.00 -11.51
C ARG A 69 6.38 4.73 -11.17
N ARG A 70 5.89 5.41 -10.14
CA ARG A 70 4.48 5.42 -9.82
C ARG A 70 3.81 6.50 -10.64
N THR A 71 2.67 6.17 -11.23
CA THR A 71 1.76 7.20 -11.72
C THR A 71 1.41 8.07 -10.51
N LYS A 72 1.47 9.40 -10.68
CA LYS A 72 0.74 10.27 -9.77
C LYS A 72 -0.72 9.88 -9.97
N VAL A 73 -1.20 8.95 -9.16
CA VAL A 73 -2.62 8.71 -9.03
C VAL A 73 -3.13 10.03 -8.48
N PHE A 74 -3.65 10.88 -9.35
CA PHE A 74 -4.67 11.83 -8.95
C PHE A 74 -5.80 10.93 -8.46
N ASP A 75 -5.76 10.66 -7.18
CA ASP A 75 -6.82 9.95 -6.53
C ASP A 75 -7.97 10.97 -6.49
N ASP A 76 -8.94 10.82 -7.39
CA ASP A 76 -10.21 11.59 -7.36
C ASP A 76 -10.98 11.36 -6.04
N ARG A 77 -10.45 10.49 -5.17
CA ARG A 77 -10.89 10.35 -3.79
C ARG A 77 -10.77 11.70 -3.07
N LEU A 78 -11.89 12.12 -2.51
CA LEU A 78 -11.91 13.23 -1.58
C LEU A 78 -11.06 12.86 -0.35
N PRO A 79 -10.25 13.79 0.17
CA PRO A 79 -9.48 13.54 1.39
C PRO A 79 -10.41 13.19 2.55
N THR A 80 -10.16 12.04 3.17
CA THR A 80 -10.98 11.49 4.26
C THR A 80 -10.48 12.01 5.60
N GLN A 81 -11.36 12.49 6.47
CA GLN A 81 -10.97 12.85 7.82
C GLN A 81 -10.65 11.58 8.63
N VAL A 82 -9.46 11.51 9.20
CA VAL A 82 -8.99 10.35 9.95
C VAL A 82 -8.39 10.76 11.29
N VAL A 83 -8.31 9.79 12.20
CA VAL A 83 -7.64 9.92 13.50
C VAL A 83 -6.50 8.92 13.54
N CYS A 84 -5.28 9.40 13.78
CA CYS A 84 -4.13 8.52 13.89
C CYS A 84 -4.28 7.56 15.09
N PRO A 85 -4.20 6.24 14.90
CA PRO A 85 -4.37 5.28 16.00
C PRO A 85 -3.22 5.30 17.02
N ALA A 86 -2.05 5.80 16.62
CA ALA A 86 -0.87 5.87 17.48
C ALA A 86 -0.88 7.12 18.39
N CYS A 87 -1.16 8.31 17.85
CA CYS A 87 -1.02 9.57 18.59
C CYS A 87 -2.32 10.38 18.72
N ASN A 88 -3.46 9.85 18.24
CA ASN A 88 -4.78 10.51 18.24
C ASN A 88 -4.86 11.85 17.50
N ASN A 89 -3.86 12.19 16.68
CA ASN A 89 -3.90 13.40 15.86
C ASN A 89 -4.97 13.28 14.77
N LYS A 90 -5.76 14.33 14.58
CA LYS A 90 -6.80 14.41 13.54
C LYS A 90 -6.26 15.16 12.32
N PHE A 91 -6.42 14.60 11.13
CA PHE A 91 -5.97 15.21 9.88
C PHE A 91 -6.75 14.62 8.70
N ARG A 92 -6.54 15.15 7.49
CA ARG A 92 -7.16 14.61 6.28
C ARG A 92 -6.16 13.66 5.60
N TYR A 93 -6.59 12.44 5.32
CA TYR A 93 -5.79 11.45 4.62
C TYR A 93 -6.20 11.38 3.15
N LEU A 94 -5.19 11.32 2.29
CA LEU A 94 -5.36 10.99 0.88
C LEU A 94 -4.15 10.17 0.43
N GLN A 95 -4.40 9.08 -0.30
CA GLN A 95 -3.36 8.19 -0.76
C GLN A 95 -2.59 8.83 -1.93
N GLY A 96 -1.26 8.68 -1.98
CA GLY A 96 -0.48 9.07 -3.16
C GLY A 96 -0.35 10.58 -3.41
N VAL A 97 -0.63 11.44 -2.42
CA VAL A 97 -0.48 12.90 -2.56
C VAL A 97 0.97 13.30 -2.80
N GLY A 98 1.95 12.46 -2.42
CA GLY A 98 3.37 12.55 -2.79
C GLY A 98 4.14 13.76 -2.22
N ARG A 99 3.45 14.87 -1.94
CA ARG A 99 3.91 16.03 -1.19
C ARG A 99 2.79 16.41 -0.23
N MET A 100 3.10 16.47 1.06
CA MET A 100 2.16 16.95 2.08
C MET A 100 1.58 18.30 1.64
N ARG A 101 0.26 18.41 1.52
CA ARG A 101 -0.41 19.71 1.37
C ARG A 101 -0.63 20.25 2.77
N GLU A 102 0.43 20.79 3.35
CA GLU A 102 0.43 21.32 4.72
C GLU A 102 -0.60 22.44 4.89
N ASP A 103 -0.79 23.24 3.84
CA ASP A 103 -1.81 24.29 3.72
C ASP A 103 -3.25 23.73 3.82
N GLU A 104 -3.50 22.54 3.29
CA GLU A 104 -4.82 21.89 3.31
C GLU A 104 -4.99 20.85 4.44
N ASN A 105 -3.96 20.63 5.25
CA ASN A 105 -3.87 19.56 6.25
C ASN A 105 -4.11 18.14 5.68
N ILE A 106 -3.64 17.89 4.45
CA ILE A 106 -3.78 16.59 3.77
C ILE A 106 -2.44 15.85 3.75
N TYR A 107 -2.43 14.64 4.33
CA TYR A 107 -1.22 13.85 4.52
C TYR A 107 -1.43 12.36 4.23
N GLU A 108 -0.41 11.70 3.68
CA GLU A 108 -0.38 10.25 3.48
C GLU A 108 0.04 9.49 4.76
N PHE A 109 0.87 10.13 5.57
CA PHE A 109 1.34 9.66 6.88
C PHE A 109 0.81 10.57 7.99
N CYS A 110 0.80 10.11 9.23
CA CYS A 110 0.47 11.00 10.34
C CYS A 110 1.54 12.12 10.43
N PRO A 111 1.17 13.41 10.40
CA PRO A 111 2.15 14.49 10.43
C PRO A 111 2.92 14.59 11.76
N VAL A 112 2.37 14.01 12.84
CA VAL A 112 2.97 14.05 14.18
C VAL A 112 3.94 12.88 14.41
N CYS A 113 3.53 11.65 14.09
CA CYS A 113 4.28 10.45 14.44
C CYS A 113 4.74 9.62 13.23
N GLN A 114 4.48 10.09 12.01
CA GLN A 114 4.83 9.44 10.75
C GLN A 114 4.24 8.02 10.59
N PHE A 115 3.17 7.71 11.32
CA PHE A 115 2.49 6.43 11.22
C PHE A 115 1.90 6.24 9.80
N PRO A 116 2.06 5.06 9.16
CA PRO A 116 1.53 4.79 7.82
C PRO A 116 0.02 4.52 7.87
N ILE A 117 -0.76 5.54 7.52
CA ILE A 117 -2.22 5.54 7.73
C ILE A 117 -2.92 4.66 6.70
N HIS A 118 -2.36 4.56 5.50
CA HIS A 118 -2.84 3.65 4.48
C HIS A 118 -2.96 2.21 4.99
N ASP A 119 -1.91 1.67 5.60
CA ASP A 119 -1.88 0.29 6.12
C ASP A 119 -2.95 0.05 7.19
N TYR A 120 -3.22 1.06 8.03
CA TYR A 120 -4.29 0.99 9.02
C TYR A 120 -5.69 1.02 8.41
N ILE A 121 -5.93 1.88 7.41
CA ILE A 121 -7.22 1.92 6.69
C ILE A 121 -7.48 0.60 5.98
N VAL A 122 -6.48 0.09 5.25
CA VAL A 122 -6.54 -1.23 4.62
C VAL A 122 -6.85 -2.30 5.65
N HIS A 123 -6.19 -2.29 6.81
CA HIS A 123 -6.51 -3.22 7.90
C HIS A 123 -7.95 -3.12 8.41
N GLN A 124 -8.51 -1.92 8.58
CA GLN A 124 -9.90 -1.75 9.00
C GLN A 124 -10.88 -2.32 7.96
N GLU A 125 -10.59 -2.16 6.67
CA GLU A 125 -11.33 -2.81 5.60
C GLU A 125 -11.19 -4.35 5.68
N TYR A 126 -10.00 -4.86 6.01
CA TYR A 126 -9.74 -6.29 6.16
C TYR A 126 -10.45 -6.92 7.37
N LEU A 127 -10.60 -6.22 8.49
CA LEU A 127 -11.36 -6.68 9.67
C LEU A 127 -12.81 -7.03 9.31
N SER A 128 -13.41 -6.31 8.35
CA SER A 128 -14.75 -6.62 7.85
C SER A 128 -14.83 -7.92 7.03
N SER A 129 -13.67 -8.50 6.65
CA SER A 129 -13.54 -9.65 5.73
C SER A 129 -12.94 -10.93 6.35
N ASN A 130 -12.76 -10.98 7.67
CA ASN A 130 -12.48 -12.20 8.46
C ASN A 130 -11.07 -12.85 8.32
N LYS A 131 -9.97 -12.08 8.32
CA LYS A 131 -8.58 -12.63 8.42
C LYS A 131 -7.70 -11.87 9.44
N ASN A 132 -7.04 -12.63 10.33
CA ASN A 132 -6.52 -12.16 11.63
C ASN A 132 -5.00 -11.80 11.65
N ILE A 133 -4.23 -12.09 10.59
CA ILE A 133 -2.75 -11.94 10.61
C ILE A 133 -2.30 -10.49 10.37
N TYR A 134 -3.00 -9.75 9.50
CA TYR A 134 -2.66 -8.35 9.20
C TYR A 134 -2.92 -7.42 10.40
N GLY A 135 -3.85 -7.80 11.29
CA GLY A 135 -4.12 -7.05 12.51
C GLY A 135 -3.01 -7.11 13.55
N ILE A 136 -2.32 -8.23 13.70
CA ILE A 136 -1.19 -8.34 14.63
C ILE A 136 -0.07 -7.37 14.24
N TYR A 137 0.26 -7.29 12.95
CA TYR A 137 1.26 -6.35 12.43
C TYR A 137 0.90 -4.89 12.76
N ILE A 138 -0.34 -4.48 12.46
CA ILE A 138 -0.81 -3.11 12.72
C ILE A 138 -0.83 -2.80 14.21
N GLN A 139 -1.25 -3.74 15.07
CA GLN A 139 -1.24 -3.55 16.51
C GLN A 139 0.19 -3.37 17.06
N ASN A 140 1.15 -4.15 16.57
CA ASN A 140 2.56 -3.98 16.94
C ASN A 140 3.11 -2.62 16.50
N LEU A 141 2.80 -2.19 15.28
CA LEU A 141 3.23 -0.90 14.76
C LEU A 141 2.64 0.27 15.58
N ILE A 142 1.36 0.16 15.97
CA ILE A 142 0.71 1.13 16.88
C ILE A 142 1.43 1.16 18.24
N ALA A 143 1.71 -0.01 18.81
CA ALA A 143 2.37 -0.12 20.11
C ALA A 143 3.79 0.45 20.10
N GLU A 144 4.58 0.17 19.05
CA GLU A 144 5.92 0.73 18.86
C GLU A 144 5.88 2.25 18.76
N LYS A 145 4.98 2.80 17.93
CA LYS A 145 4.85 4.25 17.80
C LYS A 145 4.40 4.93 19.08
N ARG A 146 3.52 4.31 19.86
CA ARG A 146 3.14 4.81 21.19
C ARG A 146 4.34 4.85 22.14
N LYS A 147 5.15 3.78 22.19
CA LYS A 147 6.38 3.73 23.00
C LYS A 147 7.39 4.81 22.58
N GLU A 148 7.58 5.04 21.28
CA GLU A 148 8.47 6.10 20.79
C GLU A 148 8.00 7.50 21.24
N LEU A 149 6.69 7.76 21.18
CA LEU A 149 6.12 9.05 21.59
C LEU A 149 6.23 9.25 23.11
N GLU A 150 6.03 8.21 23.90
CA GLU A 150 6.19 8.25 25.36
C GLU A 150 7.64 8.54 25.75
N LYS A 151 8.63 7.90 25.09
CA LYS A 151 10.05 8.21 25.28
C LYS A 151 10.37 9.66 24.95
N LYS A 152 9.83 10.20 23.85
CA LYS A 152 10.06 11.62 23.48
C LYS A 152 9.50 12.59 24.53
N ARG A 153 8.34 12.28 25.13
CA ARG A 153 7.73 13.09 26.19
C ARG A 153 8.55 13.11 27.48
N LEU A 154 9.24 12.03 27.83
CA LEU A 154 10.07 11.96 29.04
C LEU A 154 11.41 12.71 28.92
N VAL A 155 11.81 13.07 27.68
CA VAL A 155 13.06 13.76 27.38
C VAL A 155 12.83 15.26 27.08
N SER A 156 11.57 15.70 27.02
CA SER A 156 11.16 17.11 26.81
C SER A 156 10.72 17.74 28.11
#